data_AF-A0A0B0D2D7-F1
#
_entry.id   AF-A0A0B0D2D7-F1
#
_cell.length_a   1.000
_cell.length_b   1.000
_cell.length_c   1.000
_cell.angle_alpha   90.00
_cell.angle_beta   90.00
_cell.angle_gamma   90.00
#
_symmetry.space_group_name_H-M   'P 1'
#
loop_
_entity.id
_entity.type
_entity.pdbx_description
1 polymer ?
#
loop_
_entity_poly.entity_id
_entity_poly.type
_entity_poly.pdbx_seq_one_letter_code
_entity_poly.pdbx_strand_id
1 'polypeptide(L)'
;MKSRDTMFIGFTLFALFFGAGNLIYPVSLGIESGTSYAAAISGFVLTGVGLPIITVAAISLVKNGAIQLAGRVHPLFGLYFTAMVYLVIGPFFAIPRAANVAFEMGAAPFLNGNSMTLFIYSIIFFLLVYWVSLNPSKLVDRIGQFLTPALFLAILGLVIGSFFLLDGPIQSPGEKYQSQPFFSGFIEGYLTMDAIGALAFGIIVVTSFRDRGVDDPKELTIRTLKAGLVTAVGLGSVYVAIGWIGAKMAT
;
A
#
# COMPACT_ATOMS: atom_id res chain seq x y z
N MET A 1 0.02 -4.23 27.85
CA MET A 1 -0.77 -4.28 26.60
C MET A 1 -0.93 -5.72 26.14
N LYS A 2 -2.06 -6.04 25.51
CA LYS A 2 -2.36 -7.42 25.06
C LYS A 2 -1.83 -7.62 23.64
N SER A 3 -1.42 -8.84 23.27
CA SER A 3 -0.97 -9.21 21.91
C SER A 3 -1.93 -8.75 20.80
N ARG A 4 -3.23 -8.65 21.14
CA ARG A 4 -4.31 -8.13 20.30
C ARG A 4 -4.09 -6.70 19.80
N ASP A 5 -3.40 -5.84 20.56
CA ASP A 5 -3.13 -4.45 20.16
C ASP A 5 -2.13 -4.38 19.00
N THR A 6 -1.09 -5.21 19.05
CA THR A 6 -0.08 -5.31 17.98
C THR A 6 -0.69 -5.85 16.69
N MET A 7 -1.60 -6.83 16.80
CA MET A 7 -2.31 -7.38 15.65
C MET A 7 -3.24 -6.33 15.02
N PHE A 8 -3.97 -5.57 15.84
CA PHE A 8 -4.83 -4.49 15.35
C PHE A 8 -4.03 -3.40 14.62
N ILE A 9 -2.93 -2.93 15.22
CA ILE A 9 -2.06 -1.92 14.59
C ILE A 9 -1.43 -2.47 13.29
N GLY A 10 -1.07 -3.76 13.25
CA GLY A 10 -0.61 -4.43 12.03
C GLY A 10 -1.67 -4.44 10.93
N PHE A 11 -2.95 -4.69 11.25
CA PHE A 11 -4.03 -4.60 10.26
C PHE A 11 -4.33 -3.17 9.82
N THR A 12 -4.18 -2.18 10.72
CA THR A 12 -4.25 -0.77 10.34
C THR A 12 -3.14 -0.42 9.35
N LEU A 13 -1.90 -0.85 9.63
CA LEU A 13 -0.76 -0.65 8.72
C LEU A 13 -0.99 -1.29 7.35
N PHE A 14 -1.46 -2.54 7.32
CA PHE A 14 -1.88 -3.20 6.10
C PHE A 14 -2.87 -2.35 5.30
N ALA A 15 -3.93 -1.83 5.94
CA ALA A 15 -4.94 -1.04 5.26
C ALA A 15 -4.45 0.35 4.82
N LEU A 16 -3.48 0.93 5.54
CA LEU A 16 -2.85 2.19 5.15
C LEU A 16 -1.94 2.03 3.92
N PHE A 17 -1.25 0.90 3.80
CA PHE A 17 -0.41 0.62 2.64
C PHE A 17 -1.22 0.08 1.47
N PHE A 18 -2.23 -0.77 1.69
CA PHE A 18 -3.01 -1.35 0.60
C PHE A 18 -3.89 -0.31 -0.11
N GLY A 19 -3.37 0.27 -1.20
CA GLY A 19 -4.03 1.28 -2.01
C GLY A 19 -4.03 0.95 -3.51
N ALA A 20 -4.30 1.98 -4.33
CA ALA A 20 -4.44 1.84 -5.79
C ALA A 20 -3.23 1.20 -6.48
N GLY A 21 -2.00 1.59 -6.10
CA GLY A 21 -0.78 0.98 -6.66
C GLY A 21 -0.70 -0.52 -6.36
N ASN A 22 -1.10 -0.90 -5.16
CA ASN A 22 -1.06 -2.28 -4.68
C ASN A 22 -2.15 -3.19 -5.26
N LEU A 23 -3.14 -2.59 -5.93
CA LEU A 23 -4.10 -3.32 -6.77
C LEU A 23 -3.60 -3.45 -8.21
N ILE A 24 -2.99 -2.40 -8.77
CA ILE A 24 -2.59 -2.37 -10.19
C ILE A 24 -1.30 -3.14 -10.44
N TYR A 25 -0.23 -2.82 -9.72
CA TYR A 25 1.11 -3.32 -10.06
C TYR A 25 1.24 -4.85 -9.98
N PRO A 26 0.71 -5.55 -8.96
CA PRO A 26 0.77 -7.01 -8.94
C PRO A 26 0.02 -7.64 -10.11
N VAL A 27 -1.14 -7.10 -10.49
CA VAL A 27 -1.92 -7.62 -11.64
C VAL A 27 -1.13 -7.45 -12.94
N SER A 28 -0.63 -6.25 -13.22
CA SER A 28 0.17 -5.98 -14.42
C SER A 28 1.43 -6.84 -14.47
N LEU A 29 2.13 -6.97 -13.33
CA LEU A 29 3.27 -7.89 -13.21
C LEU A 29 2.86 -9.34 -13.50
N GLY A 30 1.73 -9.79 -12.97
CA GLY A 30 1.17 -11.11 -13.25
C GLY A 30 0.95 -11.35 -14.74
N ILE A 31 0.26 -10.43 -15.40
CA ILE A 31 -0.05 -10.51 -16.83
C ILE A 31 1.23 -10.58 -17.67
N GLU A 32 2.22 -9.73 -17.38
CA GLU A 32 3.44 -9.61 -18.20
C GLU A 32 4.51 -10.67 -17.90
N SER A 33 4.58 -11.17 -16.67
CA SER A 33 5.67 -12.06 -16.25
C SER A 33 5.48 -13.51 -16.65
N GLY A 34 4.24 -13.95 -16.89
CA GLY A 34 3.94 -15.29 -17.40
C GLY A 34 4.63 -16.40 -16.60
N THR A 35 5.35 -17.30 -17.28
CA THR A 35 6.09 -18.41 -16.62
C THR A 35 7.18 -17.95 -15.65
N SER A 36 7.62 -16.68 -15.71
CA SER A 36 8.60 -16.08 -14.80
C SER A 36 7.97 -15.42 -13.57
N TYR A 37 6.67 -15.61 -13.35
CA TYR A 37 5.90 -15.03 -12.26
C TYR A 37 6.55 -15.19 -10.89
N ALA A 38 7.00 -16.40 -10.51
CA ALA A 38 7.56 -16.65 -9.19
C ALA A 38 8.80 -15.77 -8.89
N ALA A 39 9.66 -15.58 -9.88
CA ALA A 39 10.81 -14.70 -9.76
C ALA A 39 10.39 -13.23 -9.67
N ALA A 40 9.46 -12.80 -10.53
CA ALA A 40 8.97 -11.43 -10.54
C ALA A 40 8.25 -11.03 -9.24
N ILE A 41 7.31 -11.85 -8.76
CA ILE A 41 6.52 -11.53 -7.57
C ILE A 41 7.38 -11.55 -6.30
N SER A 42 8.42 -12.38 -6.23
CA SER A 42 9.33 -12.37 -5.08
C SER A 42 10.14 -11.07 -5.00
N GLY A 43 10.61 -10.54 -6.14
CA GLY A 43 11.22 -9.22 -6.22
C GLY A 43 10.25 -8.10 -5.81
N PHE A 44 9.01 -8.18 -6.29
CA PHE A 44 7.94 -7.24 -5.96
C PHE A 44 7.61 -7.21 -4.46
N VAL A 45 7.46 -8.37 -3.84
CA VAL A 45 7.18 -8.47 -2.40
C VAL A 45 8.36 -7.97 -1.59
N LEU A 46 9.60 -8.32 -1.96
CA LEU A 46 10.79 -7.89 -1.24
C LEU A 46 10.87 -6.36 -1.11
N THR A 47 10.67 -5.65 -2.20
CA THR A 47 10.74 -4.18 -2.23
C THR A 47 9.44 -3.53 -1.74
N GLY A 48 8.28 -4.00 -2.20
CA GLY A 48 6.97 -3.37 -2.01
C GLY A 48 6.40 -3.62 -0.62
N VAL A 49 6.94 -4.60 0.10
CA VAL A 49 6.58 -4.89 1.49
C VAL A 49 7.78 -4.67 2.43
N GLY A 50 8.97 -5.14 2.02
CA GLY A 50 10.16 -5.03 2.86
C GLY A 50 10.61 -3.59 3.11
N LEU A 51 10.71 -2.75 2.07
CA LEU A 51 11.15 -1.36 2.24
C LEU A 51 10.20 -0.54 3.12
N PRO A 52 8.87 -0.57 2.93
CA PRO A 52 7.94 0.12 3.83
C PRO A 52 8.10 -0.29 5.30
N ILE A 53 8.25 -1.58 5.58
CA ILE A 53 8.40 -2.08 6.96
C ILE A 53 9.71 -1.60 7.57
N ILE A 54 10.82 -1.67 6.82
CA ILE A 54 12.11 -1.12 7.25
C ILE A 54 11.99 0.37 7.54
N THR A 55 11.28 1.12 6.68
CA THR A 55 11.05 2.55 6.87
C THR A 55 10.23 2.83 8.13
N VAL A 56 9.13 2.12 8.37
CA VAL A 56 8.32 2.28 9.61
C VAL A 56 9.15 1.95 10.85
N ALA A 57 9.98 0.91 10.79
CA ALA A 57 10.91 0.57 11.86
C ALA A 57 11.94 1.69 12.10
N ALA A 58 12.51 2.27 11.04
CA ALA A 58 13.43 3.40 11.14
C ALA A 58 12.77 4.65 11.76
N ILE A 59 11.50 4.91 11.42
CA ILE A 59 10.72 5.99 12.02
C ILE A 59 10.47 5.77 13.53
N SER A 60 10.30 4.51 13.98
CA SER A 60 10.16 4.19 15.40
C SER A 60 11.40 4.50 16.25
N LEU A 61 12.57 4.63 15.62
CA LEU A 61 13.83 4.99 16.28
C LEU A 61 14.01 6.49 16.49
N VAL A 62 13.11 7.33 15.94
CA VAL A 62 13.17 8.79 16.02
C VAL A 62 11.91 9.36 16.66
N LYS A 63 12.01 10.54 17.27
CA LYS A 63 10.90 11.20 17.96
C LYS A 63 10.05 12.04 17.02
N ASN A 64 10.67 12.75 16.08
CA ASN A 64 9.98 13.68 15.17
C ASN A 64 9.87 13.12 13.74
N GLY A 65 9.69 11.80 13.59
CA GLY A 65 9.41 11.16 12.30
C GLY A 65 10.43 11.48 11.19
N ALA A 66 9.93 11.62 9.96
CA ALA A 66 10.74 11.77 8.76
C ALA A 66 11.67 12.99 8.79
N ILE A 67 11.24 14.12 9.37
CA ILE A 67 12.05 15.35 9.42
C ILE A 67 13.30 15.17 10.29
N GLN A 68 13.23 14.42 11.38
CA GLN A 68 14.40 14.13 12.21
C GLN A 68 15.34 13.12 11.54
N LEU A 69 14.78 12.14 10.82
CA LEU A 69 15.59 11.17 10.11
C LEU A 69 16.39 11.84 8.98
N ALA A 70 15.72 12.63 8.14
CA ALA A 70 16.34 13.38 7.06
C ALA A 70 17.24 14.53 7.58
N GLY A 71 16.90 15.11 8.74
CA GLY A 71 17.71 16.15 9.40
C GLY A 71 19.12 15.71 9.79
N ARG A 72 19.40 14.39 9.85
CA ARG A 72 20.77 13.86 10.04
C ARG A 72 21.72 14.19 8.89
N VAL A 73 21.19 14.47 7.68
CA VAL A 73 21.96 14.97 6.55
C VAL A 73 22.22 16.46 6.71
N HIS A 74 21.14 17.25 6.85
CA HIS A 74 21.18 18.68 7.15
C HIS A 74 19.77 19.16 7.59
N PRO A 75 19.63 20.13 8.52
CA PRO A 75 18.32 20.62 8.97
C PRO A 75 17.41 21.13 7.84
N LEU A 76 17.96 21.91 6.91
CA LEU A 76 17.21 22.39 5.73
C LEU A 76 16.81 21.24 4.80
N PHE A 77 17.69 20.24 4.62
CA PHE A 77 17.35 19.07 3.82
C PHE A 77 16.18 18.33 4.45
N GLY A 78 16.19 18.11 5.76
CA GLY A 78 15.08 17.46 6.47
C GLY A 78 13.75 18.17 6.28
N LEU A 79 13.74 19.50 6.32
CA LEU A 79 12.55 20.31 6.08
C LEU A 79 12.04 20.16 4.63
N TYR A 80 12.88 20.44 3.64
CA TYR A 80 12.48 20.41 2.22
C TYR A 80 12.11 19.00 1.75
N PHE A 81 12.88 18.00 2.15
CA PHE A 81 12.60 16.61 1.81
C PHE A 81 11.25 16.15 2.38
N THR A 82 11.00 16.41 3.66
CA THR A 82 9.73 16.01 4.30
C THR A 82 8.54 16.78 3.72
N ALA A 83 8.70 18.08 3.45
CA ALA A 83 7.67 18.87 2.78
C ALA A 83 7.34 18.31 1.39
N MET A 84 8.36 17.97 0.61
CA MET A 84 8.18 17.37 -0.72
C MET A 84 7.49 16.02 -0.64
N VAL A 85 7.87 15.15 0.31
CA VAL A 85 7.20 13.87 0.57
C VAL A 85 5.71 14.07 0.84
N TYR A 86 5.34 15.00 1.72
CA TYR A 86 3.92 15.27 2.00
C TYR A 86 3.16 15.87 0.82
N LEU A 87 3.80 16.73 0.01
CA LEU A 87 3.18 17.30 -1.19
C LEU A 87 2.94 16.24 -2.28
N VAL A 88 3.88 15.31 -2.46
CA VAL A 88 3.74 14.17 -3.39
C VAL A 88 2.66 13.20 -2.91
N ILE A 89 2.65 12.84 -1.63
CA ILE A 89 1.60 11.97 -1.06
C ILE A 89 0.23 12.64 -1.17
N GLY A 90 0.14 13.92 -0.82
CA GLY A 90 -1.11 14.66 -0.80
C GLY A 90 -1.53 15.16 -2.19
N PRO A 91 -1.45 16.47 -2.44
CA PRO A 91 -2.11 17.10 -3.59
C PRO A 91 -1.52 16.76 -4.96
N PHE A 92 -0.24 16.38 -5.06
CA PHE A 92 0.44 16.36 -6.35
C PHE A 92 0.47 15.00 -7.03
N PHE A 93 0.32 13.89 -6.29
CA PHE A 93 0.48 12.58 -6.92
C PHE A 93 -0.41 11.50 -6.32
N ALA A 94 -0.16 11.05 -5.08
CA ALA A 94 -0.74 9.78 -4.63
C ALA A 94 -2.26 9.85 -4.44
N ILE A 95 -2.79 10.94 -3.86
CA ILE A 95 -4.25 11.10 -3.71
C ILE A 95 -4.95 11.24 -5.07
N PRO A 96 -4.54 12.15 -5.99
CA PRO A 96 -5.14 12.22 -7.33
C PRO A 96 -5.07 10.89 -8.09
N ARG A 97 -3.93 10.19 -8.02
CA ARG A 97 -3.76 8.86 -8.63
C ARG A 97 -4.76 7.86 -8.07
N ALA A 98 -4.94 7.81 -6.74
CA ALA A 98 -5.87 6.89 -6.11
C ALA A 98 -7.34 7.15 -6.55
N ALA A 99 -7.74 8.41 -6.64
CA ALA A 99 -9.06 8.80 -7.14
C ALA A 99 -9.26 8.37 -8.61
N ASN A 100 -8.27 8.61 -9.46
CA ASN A 100 -8.33 8.24 -10.87
C ASN A 100 -8.39 6.72 -11.06
N VAL A 101 -7.59 5.96 -10.33
CA VAL A 101 -7.63 4.49 -10.38
C VAL A 101 -8.99 3.95 -9.93
N ALA A 102 -9.56 4.51 -8.87
CA ALA A 102 -10.90 4.12 -8.42
C ALA A 102 -11.96 4.40 -9.49
N PHE A 103 -11.85 5.50 -10.24
CA PHE A 103 -12.71 5.78 -11.39
C PHE A 103 -12.51 4.76 -12.51
N GLU A 104 -11.28 4.62 -13.01
CA GLU A 104 -10.96 3.77 -14.16
C GLU A 104 -11.33 2.30 -13.94
N MET A 105 -11.05 1.76 -12.75
CA MET A 105 -11.32 0.36 -12.46
C MET A 105 -12.74 0.11 -11.94
N GLY A 106 -13.34 1.08 -11.25
CA GLY A 106 -14.59 0.87 -10.51
C GLY A 106 -15.83 1.48 -11.15
N ALA A 107 -15.72 2.65 -11.79
CA ALA A 107 -16.86 3.43 -12.25
C ALA A 107 -16.92 3.55 -13.78
N ALA A 108 -15.77 3.73 -14.44
CA ALA A 108 -15.66 3.91 -15.88
C ALA A 108 -16.32 2.77 -16.70
N PRO A 109 -16.19 1.47 -16.32
CA PRO A 109 -16.84 0.38 -17.04
C PRO A 109 -18.38 0.44 -17.04
N PHE A 110 -18.99 1.14 -16.08
CA PHE A 110 -20.45 1.26 -15.93
C PHE A 110 -21.01 2.61 -16.41
N LEU A 111 -20.15 3.63 -16.54
CA LEU A 111 -20.55 5.02 -16.79
C LEU A 111 -20.08 5.57 -18.15
N ASN A 112 -19.60 4.73 -19.06
CA ASN A 112 -19.04 5.13 -20.36
C ASN A 112 -17.95 6.20 -20.19
N GLY A 113 -16.84 5.80 -19.54
CA GLY A 113 -15.72 6.63 -19.10
C GLY A 113 -15.35 7.78 -20.05
N ASN A 114 -15.85 8.97 -19.75
CA ASN A 114 -15.59 10.20 -20.50
C ASN A 114 -15.16 11.31 -19.54
N SER A 115 -14.61 12.40 -20.07
CA SER A 115 -14.05 13.48 -19.23
C SER A 115 -15.09 14.11 -18.30
N MET A 116 -16.37 14.14 -18.71
CA MET A 116 -17.45 14.69 -17.87
C MET A 116 -17.79 13.75 -16.71
N THR A 117 -17.85 12.43 -16.95
CA THR A 117 -18.10 11.45 -15.88
C THR A 117 -16.95 11.35 -14.91
N LEU A 118 -15.69 11.45 -15.39
CA LEU A 118 -14.51 11.56 -14.52
C LEU A 118 -14.56 12.83 -13.64
N PHE A 119 -14.96 13.98 -14.22
CA PHE A 119 -15.06 15.23 -13.48
C PHE A 119 -16.10 15.16 -12.36
N ILE A 120 -17.32 14.69 -12.67
CA ILE A 120 -18.39 14.51 -11.68
C ILE A 120 -17.97 13.50 -10.60
N TYR A 121 -17.40 12.36 -11.00
CA TYR A 121 -16.91 11.34 -10.08
C TYR A 121 -15.85 11.92 -9.14
N SER A 122 -14.90 12.69 -9.66
CA SER A 122 -13.83 13.31 -8.87
C SER A 122 -14.39 14.28 -7.83
N ILE A 123 -15.35 15.13 -8.19
CA ILE A 123 -16.02 16.04 -7.24
C ILE A 123 -16.66 15.24 -6.11
N ILE A 124 -17.46 14.22 -6.44
CA ILE A 124 -18.15 13.40 -5.44
C ILE A 124 -17.14 12.67 -4.55
N PHE A 125 -16.12 12.05 -5.15
CA PHE A 125 -15.07 11.34 -4.44
C PHE A 125 -14.35 12.25 -3.44
N PHE A 126 -13.92 13.43 -3.87
CA PHE A 126 -13.22 14.37 -2.99
C PHE A 126 -14.11 15.01 -1.92
N LEU A 127 -15.40 15.22 -2.19
CA LEU A 127 -16.37 15.64 -1.17
C LEU A 127 -16.54 14.57 -0.08
N LEU A 128 -16.62 13.30 -0.46
CA LEU A 128 -16.69 12.18 0.50
C LEU A 128 -15.39 12.07 1.31
N VAL A 129 -14.23 12.14 0.65
CA VAL A 129 -12.92 12.15 1.33
C VAL A 129 -12.83 13.31 2.31
N TYR A 130 -13.24 14.51 1.91
CA TYR A 130 -13.28 15.69 2.79
C TYR A 130 -14.18 15.45 4.00
N TRP A 131 -15.41 14.98 3.78
CA TRP A 131 -16.37 14.71 4.85
C TRP A 131 -15.86 13.67 5.85
N VAL A 132 -15.24 12.58 5.38
CA VAL A 132 -14.63 11.57 6.26
C VAL A 132 -13.46 12.15 7.05
N SER A 133 -12.67 13.02 6.42
CA SER A 133 -11.47 13.65 7.00
C SER A 133 -11.77 14.71 8.05
N LEU A 134 -12.99 15.25 8.12
CA LEU A 134 -13.41 16.21 9.14
C LEU A 134 -13.33 15.66 10.59
N ASN A 135 -13.25 14.33 10.76
CA ASN A 135 -13.13 13.69 12.07
C ASN A 135 -11.84 12.85 12.19
N PRO A 136 -10.66 13.49 12.28
CA PRO A 136 -9.37 12.81 12.27
C PRO A 136 -9.19 11.84 13.45
N SER A 137 -9.79 12.13 14.60
CA SER A 137 -9.73 11.27 15.80
C SER A 137 -10.36 9.89 15.60
N LYS A 138 -11.28 9.73 14.65
CA LYS A 138 -11.93 8.45 14.33
C LYS A 138 -11.35 7.78 13.09
N LEU A 139 -10.33 8.37 12.45
CA LEU A 139 -9.85 7.92 11.14
C LEU A 139 -9.20 6.54 11.24
N VAL A 140 -8.31 6.34 12.22
CA VAL A 140 -7.67 5.04 12.49
C VAL A 140 -8.71 3.97 12.82
N ASP A 141 -9.70 4.29 13.66
CA ASP A 141 -10.76 3.36 14.04
C ASP A 141 -11.66 3.00 12.84
N ARG A 142 -12.04 3.98 12.01
CA ARG A 142 -12.83 3.76 10.79
C ARG A 142 -12.10 2.88 9.79
N ILE A 143 -10.80 3.13 9.59
CA ILE A 143 -9.96 2.29 8.73
C ILE A 143 -9.96 0.86 9.25
N GLY A 144 -9.55 0.66 10.51
CA GLY A 144 -9.38 -0.67 11.08
C GLY A 144 -10.69 -1.46 11.24
N GLN A 145 -11.80 -0.80 11.55
CA GLN A 145 -13.07 -1.46 11.86
C GLN A 145 -13.94 -1.71 10.63
N PHE A 146 -13.93 -0.82 9.63
CA PHE A 146 -14.85 -0.90 8.49
C PHE A 146 -14.12 -1.13 7.16
N LEU A 147 -13.09 -0.33 6.87
CA LEU A 147 -12.40 -0.41 5.58
C LEU A 147 -11.56 -1.68 5.48
N THR A 148 -10.80 -2.05 6.52
CA THR A 148 -9.96 -3.25 6.49
C THR A 148 -10.79 -4.53 6.28
N PRO A 149 -11.89 -4.80 7.01
CA PRO A 149 -12.72 -5.98 6.75
C PRO A 149 -13.37 -5.96 5.37
N ALA A 150 -13.89 -4.81 4.92
CA ALA A 150 -14.47 -4.68 3.58
C ALA A 150 -13.44 -4.99 2.48
N LEU A 151 -12.21 -4.49 2.65
CA LEU A 151 -11.10 -4.75 1.76
C LEU A 151 -10.74 -6.25 1.71
N PHE A 152 -10.62 -6.90 2.87
CA PHE A 152 -10.35 -8.34 2.92
C PHE A 152 -11.46 -9.16 2.26
N LEU A 153 -12.74 -8.81 2.48
CA LEU A 153 -13.86 -9.48 1.82
C LEU A 153 -13.83 -9.29 0.30
N ALA A 154 -13.50 -8.08 -0.18
CA ALA A 154 -13.37 -7.80 -1.60
C ALA A 154 -12.23 -8.62 -2.24
N ILE A 155 -11.06 -8.66 -1.59
CA ILE A 155 -9.92 -9.47 -2.06
C ILE A 155 -10.27 -10.96 -2.05
N LEU A 156 -10.91 -11.45 -0.98
CA LEU A 156 -11.33 -12.84 -0.91
C LEU A 156 -12.31 -13.19 -2.03
N GLY A 157 -13.27 -12.31 -2.30
CA GLY A 157 -14.20 -12.43 -3.43
C GLY A 157 -13.47 -12.49 -4.78
N LEU A 158 -12.49 -11.63 -5.00
CA LEU A 158 -11.65 -11.63 -6.22
C LEU A 158 -10.88 -12.95 -6.36
N VAL A 159 -10.23 -13.41 -5.29
CA VAL A 159 -9.47 -14.66 -5.29
C VAL A 159 -10.38 -15.85 -5.57
N ILE A 160 -11.52 -15.96 -4.87
CA ILE A 160 -12.47 -17.05 -5.10
C ILE A 160 -13.03 -16.99 -6.52
N GLY A 161 -13.46 -15.81 -6.98
CA GLY A 161 -13.99 -15.62 -8.33
C GLY A 161 -12.97 -15.98 -9.42
N SER A 162 -11.69 -15.69 -9.18
CA SER A 162 -10.62 -16.02 -10.13
C SER A 162 -10.51 -17.53 -10.41
N PHE A 163 -10.73 -18.39 -9.41
CA PHE A 163 -10.68 -19.84 -9.60
C PHE A 163 -11.81 -20.38 -10.46
N PHE A 164 -12.96 -19.69 -10.51
CA PHE A 164 -14.11 -20.11 -11.30
C PHE A 164 -14.17 -19.46 -12.69
N LEU A 165 -13.65 -18.24 -12.83
CA LEU A 165 -13.79 -17.43 -14.04
C LEU A 165 -12.54 -17.42 -14.93
N LEU A 166 -11.37 -17.80 -14.40
CA LEU A 166 -10.10 -17.73 -15.14
C LEU A 166 -9.49 -19.12 -15.33
N ASP A 167 -9.49 -19.62 -16.55
CA ASP A 167 -8.89 -20.88 -16.97
C ASP A 167 -7.70 -20.69 -17.93
N GLY A 168 -7.38 -19.45 -18.31
CA GLY A 168 -6.33 -19.11 -19.28
C GLY A 168 -4.95 -19.75 -19.02
N PRO A 169 -4.22 -20.18 -20.07
CA PRO A 169 -2.89 -20.75 -19.91
C PRO A 169 -1.89 -19.68 -19.46
N ILE A 170 -0.86 -20.11 -18.71
CA ILE A 170 0.24 -19.20 -18.35
C ILE A 170 1.07 -18.95 -19.62
N GLN A 171 1.13 -17.69 -20.03
CA GLN A 171 1.85 -17.27 -21.24
C GLN A 171 3.37 -17.23 -21.01
N SER A 172 4.11 -17.15 -22.12
CA SER A 172 5.55 -16.83 -22.07
C SER A 172 5.79 -15.43 -21.51
N PRO A 173 6.91 -15.17 -20.83
CA PRO A 173 7.20 -13.85 -20.28
C PRO A 173 7.34 -12.79 -21.37
N GLY A 174 6.76 -11.62 -21.15
CA GLY A 174 7.01 -10.44 -21.97
C GLY A 174 8.47 -9.98 -21.87
N GLU A 175 8.91 -9.14 -22.82
CA GLU A 175 10.31 -8.72 -22.98
C GLU A 175 10.98 -8.28 -21.66
N LYS A 176 10.25 -7.49 -20.86
CA LYS A 176 10.68 -6.99 -19.55
C LYS A 176 11.03 -8.08 -18.53
N TYR A 177 10.41 -9.27 -18.63
CA TYR A 177 10.57 -10.36 -17.66
C TYR A 177 11.36 -11.55 -18.21
N GLN A 178 11.84 -11.50 -19.46
CA GLN A 178 12.61 -12.60 -20.05
C GLN A 178 14.02 -12.74 -19.46
N SER A 179 14.72 -11.62 -19.24
CA SER A 179 16.14 -11.64 -18.84
C SER A 179 16.34 -11.49 -17.33
N GLN A 180 15.59 -10.59 -16.69
CA GLN A 180 15.77 -10.23 -15.29
C GLN A 180 14.43 -10.13 -14.52
N PRO A 181 13.62 -11.21 -14.48
CA PRO A 181 12.27 -11.14 -13.92
C PRO A 181 12.24 -10.67 -12.47
N PHE A 182 13.18 -11.11 -11.65
CA PHE A 182 13.30 -10.67 -10.25
C PHE A 182 13.53 -9.16 -10.13
N PHE A 183 14.49 -8.59 -10.87
CA PHE A 183 14.78 -7.17 -10.80
C PHE A 183 13.66 -6.33 -11.38
N SER A 184 13.03 -6.77 -12.48
CA SER A 184 11.83 -6.12 -13.01
C SER A 184 10.72 -6.07 -11.97
N GLY A 185 10.45 -7.17 -11.27
CA GLY A 185 9.51 -7.19 -10.15
C GLY A 185 9.93 -6.28 -8.98
N PHE A 186 11.22 -6.23 -8.67
CA PHE A 186 11.80 -5.33 -7.65
C PHE A 186 11.63 -3.84 -7.99
N ILE A 187 11.61 -3.47 -9.28
CA ILE A 187 11.29 -2.09 -9.67
C ILE A 187 9.79 -1.85 -9.53
N GLU A 188 8.94 -2.78 -9.98
CA GLU A 188 7.48 -2.62 -9.87
C GLU A 188 7.01 -2.46 -8.43
N GLY A 189 7.56 -3.23 -7.49
CA GLY A 189 7.19 -3.08 -6.08
C GLY A 189 7.68 -1.76 -5.49
N TYR A 190 8.78 -1.19 -5.97
CA TYR A 190 9.24 0.13 -5.54
C TYR A 190 8.29 1.23 -6.01
N LEU A 191 7.71 1.06 -7.20
CA LEU A 191 6.75 1.99 -7.81
C LEU A 191 5.38 2.03 -7.13
N THR A 192 5.09 1.13 -6.19
CA THR A 192 3.90 1.25 -5.31
C THR A 192 3.95 2.51 -4.46
N MET A 193 5.16 3.05 -4.23
CA MET A 193 5.45 4.22 -3.41
C MET A 193 5.18 4.07 -1.92
N ASP A 194 4.92 2.84 -1.45
CA ASP A 194 4.65 2.55 -0.05
C ASP A 194 5.84 2.93 0.84
N ALA A 195 7.07 2.83 0.33
CA ALA A 195 8.27 3.21 1.09
C ALA A 195 8.31 4.72 1.39
N ILE A 196 7.82 5.55 0.46
CA ILE A 196 7.68 7.00 0.66
C ILE A 196 6.50 7.27 1.60
N GLY A 197 5.38 6.58 1.39
CA GLY A 197 4.23 6.63 2.30
C GLY A 197 4.56 6.25 3.73
N ALA A 198 5.45 5.28 3.94
CA ALA A 198 5.91 4.84 5.26
C ALA A 198 6.63 5.92 6.06
N LEU A 199 7.28 6.89 5.39
CA LEU A 199 7.87 8.06 6.06
C LEU A 199 6.79 8.95 6.69
N ALA A 200 5.63 9.06 6.04
CA ALA A 200 4.49 9.83 6.50
C ALA A 200 3.65 9.06 7.54
N PHE A 201 3.28 7.82 7.24
CA PHE A 201 2.39 7.03 8.10
C PHE A 201 3.11 6.35 9.27
N GLY A 202 4.44 6.21 9.22
CA GLY A 202 5.23 5.62 10.30
C GLY A 202 5.02 6.34 11.63
N ILE A 203 4.85 7.67 11.61
CA ILE A 203 4.60 8.41 12.86
C ILE A 203 3.23 8.08 13.47
N ILE A 204 2.22 7.78 12.66
CA ILE A 204 0.88 7.40 13.15
C ILE A 204 0.96 6.09 13.95
N VAL A 205 1.78 5.14 13.49
CA VAL A 205 2.00 3.85 14.16
C VAL A 205 2.71 4.06 15.49
N VAL A 206 3.78 4.84 15.47
CA VAL A 206 4.57 5.17 16.66
C VAL A 206 3.70 5.87 17.71
N THR A 207 2.89 6.85 17.29
CA THR A 207 1.94 7.55 18.16
C THR A 207 0.86 6.60 18.69
N SER A 208 0.30 5.73 17.85
CA SER A 208 -0.71 4.73 18.28
C SER A 208 -0.19 3.78 19.36
N PHE A 209 1.09 3.39 19.31
CA PHE A 209 1.70 2.62 20.38
C PHE A 209 1.92 3.45 21.65
N ARG A 210 2.36 4.70 21.53
CA ARG A 210 2.53 5.62 22.68
C ARG A 210 1.21 5.92 23.38
N ASP A 211 0.15 6.18 22.63
CA ASP A 211 -1.20 6.43 23.16
C ASP A 211 -1.75 5.24 23.96
N ARG A 212 -1.20 4.04 23.74
CA ARG A 212 -1.52 2.81 24.47
C ARG A 212 -0.54 2.51 25.62
N GLY A 213 0.33 3.46 25.96
CA GLY A 213 1.26 3.40 27.09
C GLY A 213 2.60 2.72 26.79
N VAL A 214 3.06 2.69 25.53
CA VAL A 214 4.40 2.20 25.16
C VAL A 214 5.36 3.37 25.06
N ASP A 215 6.05 3.67 26.15
CA ASP A 215 7.02 4.77 26.21
C ASP A 215 8.48 4.32 26.09
N ASP A 216 8.79 3.04 26.37
CA ASP A 216 10.14 2.51 26.23
C ASP A 216 10.55 2.41 24.74
N PRO A 217 11.66 3.06 24.30
CA PRO A 217 12.07 3.07 22.90
C PRO A 217 12.39 1.68 22.33
N LYS A 218 12.94 0.76 23.13
CA LYS A 218 13.25 -0.60 22.67
C LYS A 218 11.96 -1.38 22.45
N GLU A 219 11.04 -1.30 23.40
CA GLU A 219 9.74 -1.93 23.29
C GLU A 219 8.92 -1.39 22.12
N LEU A 220 8.95 -0.07 21.90
CA LEU A 220 8.30 0.58 20.77
C LEU A 220 8.80 0.04 19.43
N THR A 221 10.12 -0.11 19.28
CA THR A 221 10.74 -0.66 18.06
C THR A 221 10.35 -2.12 17.83
N ILE A 222 10.43 -2.96 18.86
CA ILE A 222 10.08 -4.39 18.77
C ILE A 222 8.59 -4.56 18.41
N ARG A 223 7.71 -3.78 19.03
CA ARG A 223 6.27 -3.83 18.76
C ARG A 223 5.93 -3.32 17.37
N THR A 224 6.62 -2.27 16.91
CA THR A 224 6.51 -1.78 15.55
C THR A 224 6.92 -2.84 14.53
N LEU A 225 8.05 -3.54 14.76
CA LEU A 225 8.49 -4.64 13.90
C LEU A 225 7.49 -5.81 13.89
N LYS A 226 6.90 -6.16 15.05
CA LYS A 226 5.87 -7.20 15.12
C LYS A 226 4.61 -6.82 14.34
N ALA A 227 4.14 -5.57 14.45
CA ALA A 227 3.02 -5.07 13.65
C ALA A 227 3.38 -5.01 12.15
N GLY A 228 4.61 -4.62 11.83
CA GLY A 228 5.18 -4.67 10.49
C GLY A 228 5.16 -6.09 9.92
N LEU A 229 5.49 -7.11 10.71
CA LEU A 229 5.43 -8.51 10.26
C LEU A 229 4.00 -8.97 9.93
N VAL A 230 3.01 -8.57 10.75
CA VAL A 230 1.59 -8.83 10.44
C VAL A 230 1.20 -8.19 9.11
N THR A 231 1.63 -6.95 8.91
CA THR A 231 1.45 -6.21 7.64
C THR A 231 2.15 -6.92 6.49
N ALA A 232 3.35 -7.44 6.72
CA ALA A 232 4.17 -8.11 5.71
C ALA A 232 3.49 -9.33 5.14
N VAL A 233 3.01 -10.18 6.05
CA VAL A 233 2.29 -11.40 5.72
C VAL A 233 1.00 -11.04 4.99
N GLY A 234 0.24 -10.07 5.50
CA GLY A 234 -0.99 -9.61 4.86
C GLY A 234 -0.78 -9.11 3.43
N LEU A 235 0.08 -8.10 3.24
CA LEU A 235 0.35 -7.51 1.93
C LEU A 235 0.99 -8.54 0.98
N GLY A 236 1.98 -9.30 1.45
CA GLY A 236 2.67 -10.30 0.66
C GLY A 236 1.73 -11.38 0.14
N SER A 237 0.85 -11.92 1.01
CA SER A 237 -0.15 -12.91 0.59
C SER A 237 -1.13 -12.33 -0.43
N VAL A 238 -1.57 -11.09 -0.23
CA VAL A 238 -2.48 -10.42 -1.17
C VAL A 238 -1.80 -10.17 -2.52
N TYR A 239 -0.55 -9.71 -2.55
CA TYR A 239 0.19 -9.47 -3.78
C TYR A 239 0.41 -10.75 -4.57
N VAL A 240 0.78 -11.84 -3.89
CA VAL A 240 0.93 -13.16 -4.52
C VAL A 240 -0.40 -13.67 -5.08
N ALA A 241 -1.51 -13.44 -4.38
CA ALA A 241 -2.81 -13.86 -4.88
C ALA A 241 -3.24 -13.01 -6.09
N ILE A 242 -3.20 -11.68 -5.98
CA ILE A 242 -3.62 -10.75 -7.04
C ILE A 242 -2.72 -10.88 -8.28
N GLY A 243 -1.41 -11.02 -8.10
CA GLY A 243 -0.50 -11.25 -9.23
C GLY A 243 -0.75 -12.57 -9.93
N TRP A 244 -1.15 -13.61 -9.19
CA TRP A 244 -1.52 -14.89 -9.78
C TRP A 244 -2.81 -14.79 -10.61
N ILE A 245 -3.79 -14.01 -10.13
CA ILE A 245 -4.98 -13.65 -10.91
C ILE A 245 -4.55 -13.01 -12.23
N GLY A 246 -3.65 -12.02 -12.19
CA GLY A 246 -3.10 -11.39 -13.40
C GLY A 246 -2.47 -12.40 -14.37
N ALA A 247 -1.65 -13.32 -13.86
CA ALA A 247 -1.01 -14.36 -14.69
C ALA A 247 -2.02 -15.30 -15.36
N LYS A 248 -3.17 -15.55 -14.72
CA LYS A 248 -4.28 -16.36 -15.26
C LYS A 248 -5.23 -15.56 -16.16
N MET A 249 -5.22 -14.23 -16.09
CA MET A 249 -5.98 -13.34 -16.98
C MET A 249 -5.30 -13.11 -18.33
N ALA A 250 -3.99 -13.36 -18.43
CA ALA A 250 -3.22 -13.17 -19.67
C ALA A 250 -3.67 -14.16 -20.76
N THR A 251 -4.63 -13.75 -21.58
CA THR A 251 -5.04 -14.44 -22.81
C THR A 251 -4.19 -14.03 -23.99
#